data_AF-A0A8T2GDS6-F1
#
_entry.id   AF-A0A8T2GDS6-F1
#
_cell.length_a   1.000
_cell.length_b   1.000
_cell.length_c   1.000
_cell.angle_alpha   90.00
_cell.angle_beta   90.00
_cell.angle_gamma   90.00
#
_symmetry.space_group_name_H-M   'P 1'
#
loop_
_entity.id
_entity.type
_entity.pdbx_description
1 polymer ?
#
loop_
_entity_poly.entity_id
_entity_poly.type
_entity_poly.pdbx_seq_one_letter_code
_entity_poly.pdbx_strand_id
1 'polypeptide(L)'
;MNQGKMESELGFLVSVVIICADITATVLGIEAEIAQSKAPHHHHQQHSRHSGSGCRRSPSDGAFAEGVAAMVLLFIVHVLANVLGGCTYIRSKQDFKRATANKILAVAFLVLSWIFFVVSYSTLMIGTLANSRTNRLCSLPHRWFFLIGGIFCLGHGVVTSAYYVSAIAAKKEDKENAQQENLANRSRA
;
A
#
# COMPACT_ATOMS: atom_id res chain seq x y z
N MET A 1 -2.38 -34.60 7.01
CA MET A 1 -1.75 -33.30 7.30
C MET A 1 -2.86 -32.26 7.39
N ASN A 2 -3.01 -31.59 8.54
CA ASN A 2 -4.24 -30.87 8.92
C ASN A 2 -4.52 -29.65 8.05
N GLN A 3 -5.71 -29.59 7.42
CA GLN A 3 -6.14 -28.50 6.54
C GLN A 3 -6.12 -27.13 7.25
N GLY A 4 -6.45 -27.09 8.54
CA GLY A 4 -6.39 -25.86 9.35
C GLY A 4 -4.97 -25.34 9.64
N LYS A 5 -3.94 -26.19 9.60
CA LYS A 5 -2.54 -25.77 9.79
C LYS A 5 -1.97 -25.10 8.53
N MET A 6 -2.37 -25.55 7.34
CA MET A 6 -1.90 -24.94 6.10
C MET A 6 -2.49 -23.53 5.87
N GLU A 7 -3.73 -23.27 6.28
CA GLU A 7 -4.35 -21.94 6.10
C GLU A 7 -3.70 -20.87 6.99
N SER A 8 -3.26 -21.21 8.21
CA SER A 8 -2.56 -20.28 9.10
C SER A 8 -1.14 -19.95 8.62
N GLU A 9 -0.41 -20.96 8.12
CA GLU A 9 0.93 -20.77 7.56
C GLU A 9 0.87 -19.94 6.28
N LEU A 10 -0.11 -20.18 5.41
CA LEU A 10 -0.33 -19.36 4.22
C LEU A 10 -0.69 -17.92 4.58
N GLY A 11 -1.52 -17.72 5.61
CA GLY A 11 -1.85 -16.39 6.14
C GLY A 11 -0.62 -15.63 6.62
N PHE A 12 0.25 -16.28 7.39
CA PHE A 12 1.49 -15.69 7.87
C PHE A 12 2.44 -15.37 6.70
N LEU A 13 2.64 -16.29 5.77
CA LEU A 13 3.52 -16.10 4.61
C LEU A 13 3.06 -14.92 3.74
N VAL A 14 1.77 -14.81 3.45
CA VAL A 14 1.23 -13.69 2.66
C VAL A 14 1.42 -12.36 3.39
N SER A 15 1.19 -12.33 4.70
CA SER A 15 1.44 -11.13 5.52
C SER A 15 2.91 -10.69 5.46
N VAL A 16 3.84 -11.64 5.57
CA VAL A 16 5.29 -11.36 5.43
C VAL A 16 5.62 -10.85 4.03
N VAL A 17 5.07 -11.45 2.97
CA VAL A 17 5.29 -11.02 1.59
C VAL A 17 4.79 -9.59 1.35
N ILE A 18 3.62 -9.22 1.89
CA ILE A 18 3.08 -7.85 1.82
C ILE A 18 4.08 -6.86 2.43
N ILE A 19 4.54 -7.13 3.66
CA ILE A 19 5.49 -6.25 4.37
C ILE A 19 6.81 -6.14 3.60
N CYS A 20 7.37 -7.25 3.12
CA CYS A 20 8.61 -7.23 2.34
C CYS A 20 8.48 -6.44 1.03
N ALA A 21 7.34 -6.55 0.36
CA ALA A 21 7.08 -5.82 -0.87
C ALA A 21 6.90 -4.32 -0.63
N ASP A 22 6.19 -3.90 0.43
CA ASP A 22 6.08 -2.49 0.83
C ASP A 22 7.45 -1.90 1.22
N ILE A 23 8.29 -2.65 1.96
CA ILE A 23 9.67 -2.25 2.26
C ILE A 23 10.48 -2.06 0.97
N THR A 24 10.36 -3.00 0.03
CA THR A 24 11.06 -2.92 -1.26
C THR A 24 10.60 -1.69 -2.05
N ALA A 25 9.30 -1.39 -2.08
CA ALA A 25 8.76 -0.20 -2.71
C ALA A 25 9.26 1.10 -2.03
N THR A 26 9.39 1.11 -0.71
CA THR A 26 9.99 2.23 0.03
C THR A 26 11.46 2.43 -0.33
N VAL A 27 12.25 1.35 -0.39
CA VAL A 27 13.67 1.42 -0.80
C VAL A 27 13.79 1.94 -2.22
N LEU A 28 13.01 1.41 -3.17
CA LEU A 28 12.97 1.89 -4.55
C LEU A 28 12.57 3.37 -4.65
N GLY A 29 11.65 3.83 -3.79
CA GLY A 29 11.31 5.25 -3.70
C GLY A 29 12.48 6.13 -3.24
N ILE A 30 13.28 5.65 -2.27
CA ILE A 30 14.49 6.34 -1.80
C ILE A 30 15.60 6.30 -2.86
N GLU A 31 15.78 5.17 -3.54
CA GLU A 31 16.74 5.05 -4.65
C GLU A 31 16.37 6.01 -5.79
N ALA A 32 15.08 6.12 -6.12
CA ALA A 32 14.59 7.08 -7.10
C ALA A 32 14.88 8.54 -6.67
N GLU A 33 14.76 8.85 -5.38
CA GLU A 33 15.13 10.16 -4.83
C GLU A 33 16.65 10.42 -4.99
N ILE A 34 17.49 9.43 -4.66
CA ILE A 34 18.94 9.53 -4.80
C ILE A 34 19.32 9.69 -6.29
N ALA A 35 18.71 8.92 -7.18
CA ALA A 35 18.94 8.99 -8.62
C ALA A 35 18.47 10.34 -9.21
N GLN A 36 17.42 10.96 -8.66
CA GLN A 36 17.03 12.34 -8.99
C GLN A 36 18.03 13.38 -8.48
N SER A 37 18.59 13.15 -7.29
CA SER A 37 19.57 14.06 -6.66
C SER A 37 20.94 14.03 -7.35
N LYS A 38 21.30 12.91 -8.00
CA LYS A 38 22.56 12.72 -8.72
C LYS A 38 22.58 13.33 -10.13
N ALA A 39 21.44 13.71 -10.71
CA ALA A 39 21.43 14.49 -11.95
C ALA A 39 22.19 15.81 -11.73
N PRO A 40 23.20 16.13 -12.56
CA PRO A 40 24.38 16.87 -12.14
C PRO A 40 24.02 18.21 -11.51
N HIS A 41 24.30 18.33 -10.22
CA HIS A 41 24.64 19.59 -9.58
C HIS A 41 25.97 20.08 -10.15
N HIS A 42 25.97 20.58 -11.39
CA HIS A 42 26.92 21.63 -11.71
C HIS A 42 26.49 22.88 -10.94
N HIS A 43 27.41 23.37 -10.11
CA HIS A 43 27.43 24.67 -9.47
C HIS A 43 26.51 25.71 -10.14
N HIS A 44 25.43 26.12 -9.45
CA HIS A 44 25.13 27.53 -9.33
C HIS A 44 24.19 27.79 -8.15
N GLN A 45 24.80 28.19 -7.04
CA GLN A 45 24.21 29.14 -6.12
C GLN A 45 23.85 30.41 -6.89
N GLN A 46 22.61 30.88 -6.81
CA GLN A 46 22.22 32.30 -6.73
C GLN A 46 20.69 32.37 -6.86
N HIS A 47 19.97 32.73 -5.79
CA HIS A 47 19.59 34.12 -5.50
C HIS A 47 18.99 34.85 -6.71
N SER A 48 17.71 35.21 -6.55
CA SER A 48 17.02 36.31 -7.24
C SER A 48 16.58 36.10 -8.69
N ARG A 49 15.25 36.22 -8.86
CA ARG A 49 14.56 37.00 -9.90
C ARG A 49 15.26 37.09 -11.27
N HIS A 50 14.82 36.33 -12.27
CA HIS A 50 14.20 36.87 -13.50
C HIS A 50 13.81 35.75 -14.47
N SER A 51 12.79 36.05 -15.25
CA SER A 51 12.24 35.37 -16.43
C SER A 51 13.22 34.59 -17.32
N GLY A 52 12.79 33.38 -17.70
CA GLY A 52 12.75 32.98 -19.12
C GLY A 52 14.03 32.45 -19.76
N SER A 53 14.44 31.22 -19.44
CA SER A 53 14.90 30.20 -20.42
C SER A 53 15.56 29.01 -19.69
N GLY A 54 15.04 27.80 -19.93
CA GLY A 54 15.88 26.59 -19.89
C GLY A 54 15.96 25.78 -18.59
N CYS A 55 14.84 25.36 -17.99
CA CYS A 55 14.83 24.18 -17.12
C CYS A 55 15.01 22.89 -17.98
N ARG A 56 16.19 22.67 -18.57
CA ARG A 56 16.48 21.40 -19.24
C ARG A 56 17.24 20.48 -18.29
N ARG A 57 16.51 19.88 -17.35
CA ARG A 57 17.00 18.76 -16.54
C ARG A 57 16.83 17.48 -17.37
N SER A 58 17.93 16.84 -17.76
CA SER A 58 17.83 15.53 -18.44
C SER A 58 17.12 14.54 -17.50
N PRO A 59 16.03 13.89 -17.93
CA PRO A 59 15.37 12.88 -17.12
C PRO A 59 16.37 11.77 -16.78
N SER A 60 16.44 11.40 -15.51
CA SER A 60 17.19 10.21 -15.10
C SER A 60 16.30 9.01 -15.38
N ASP A 61 16.61 8.23 -16.41
CA ASP A 61 15.86 7.02 -16.78
C ASP A 61 15.77 6.04 -15.60
N GLY A 62 16.83 5.99 -14.76
CA GLY A 62 16.86 5.16 -13.55
C GLY A 62 15.80 5.56 -12.52
N ALA A 63 15.72 6.85 -12.17
CA ALA A 63 14.74 7.31 -11.18
C ALA A 63 13.28 7.17 -11.66
N PHE A 64 13.05 7.25 -12.97
CA PHE A 64 11.72 7.02 -13.52
C PHE A 64 11.35 5.54 -13.44
N ALA A 65 12.25 4.64 -13.81
CA ALA A 65 12.03 3.20 -13.75
C ALA A 65 11.80 2.71 -12.31
N GLU A 66 12.60 3.17 -11.36
CA GLU A 66 12.47 2.83 -9.93
C GLU A 66 11.15 3.33 -9.33
N GLY A 67 10.76 4.57 -9.64
CA GLY A 67 9.46 5.13 -9.20
C GLY A 67 8.26 4.38 -9.78
N VAL A 68 8.31 4.00 -11.07
CA VAL A 68 7.28 3.15 -11.69
C VAL A 68 7.25 1.76 -11.05
N ALA A 69 8.41 1.15 -10.81
CA ALA A 69 8.49 -0.16 -10.15
C ALA A 69 7.85 -0.12 -8.75
N ALA A 70 8.14 0.92 -7.96
CA ALA A 70 7.53 1.10 -6.64
C ALA A 70 5.99 1.25 -6.73
N MET A 71 5.47 2.03 -7.69
CA MET A 71 4.02 2.16 -7.89
C MET A 71 3.35 0.85 -8.28
N VAL A 72 3.98 0.07 -9.17
CA VAL A 72 3.47 -1.23 -9.62
C VAL A 72 3.46 -2.24 -8.47
N LEU A 73 4.54 -2.30 -7.68
CA LEU A 73 4.62 -3.16 -6.50
C LEU A 73 3.53 -2.81 -5.49
N LEU A 74 3.37 -1.53 -5.15
CA LEU A 74 2.35 -1.06 -4.21
C LEU A 74 0.94 -1.46 -4.70
N PHE A 75 0.65 -1.29 -5.99
CA PHE A 75 -0.63 -1.68 -6.58
C PHE A 75 -0.88 -3.18 -6.50
N ILE A 76 0.11 -4.00 -6.87
CA ILE A 76 0.01 -5.47 -6.81
C ILE A 76 -0.26 -5.92 -5.37
N VAL A 77 0.49 -5.38 -4.40
CA VAL A 77 0.31 -5.69 -2.98
C VAL A 77 -1.09 -5.33 -2.50
N HIS A 78 -1.56 -4.14 -2.84
CA HIS A 78 -2.90 -3.69 -2.45
C HIS A 78 -3.99 -4.60 -3.05
N VAL A 79 -3.92 -4.91 -4.34
CA VAL A 79 -4.88 -5.81 -5.01
C VAL A 79 -4.83 -7.21 -4.39
N LEU A 80 -3.64 -7.77 -4.17
CA LEU A 80 -3.48 -9.10 -3.60
C LEU A 80 -4.08 -9.20 -2.19
N ALA A 81 -3.84 -8.19 -1.35
CA ALA A 81 -4.41 -8.14 -0.01
C ALA A 81 -5.94 -8.06 -0.03
N ASN A 82 -6.54 -7.27 -0.94
CA ASN A 82 -7.99 -7.18 -1.10
C ASN A 82 -8.59 -8.50 -1.64
N VAL A 83 -7.94 -9.14 -2.62
CA VAL A 83 -8.42 -10.41 -3.21
C VAL A 83 -8.36 -11.55 -2.18
N LEU A 84 -7.25 -11.68 -1.45
CA LEU A 84 -7.06 -12.74 -0.47
C LEU A 84 -7.84 -12.48 0.83
N GLY A 85 -7.89 -11.23 1.30
CA GLY A 85 -8.75 -10.78 2.40
C GLY A 85 -10.23 -11.03 2.09
N GLY A 86 -10.58 -11.05 0.80
CA GLY A 86 -11.93 -11.24 0.30
C GLY A 86 -12.76 -9.97 0.43
N CYS A 87 -13.86 -9.87 -0.33
CA CYS A 87 -14.78 -8.74 -0.25
C CYS A 87 -15.45 -8.73 1.14
N THR A 88 -14.82 -8.07 2.11
CA THR A 88 -15.36 -7.83 3.45
C THR A 88 -16.39 -6.70 3.38
N TYR A 89 -17.37 -6.84 2.49
CA TYR A 89 -18.44 -5.86 2.36
C TYR A 89 -19.54 -6.19 3.36
N ILE A 90 -19.64 -5.39 4.42
CA ILE A 90 -20.77 -5.47 5.36
C ILE A 90 -22.01 -4.96 4.63
N ARG A 91 -22.88 -5.89 4.20
CA ARG A 91 -24.05 -5.57 3.35
C ARG A 91 -25.25 -5.05 4.16
N SER A 92 -25.26 -5.17 5.49
CA SER A 92 -26.38 -4.71 6.33
C SER A 92 -25.96 -4.24 7.74
N LYS A 93 -26.68 -3.28 8.31
CA LYS A 93 -26.54 -2.87 9.73
C LYS A 93 -26.80 -4.02 10.72
N GLN A 94 -27.52 -5.07 10.30
CA GLN A 94 -27.74 -6.27 11.11
C GLN A 94 -26.48 -7.16 11.23
N ASP A 95 -25.63 -7.17 10.21
CA ASP A 95 -24.34 -7.88 10.27
C ASP A 95 -23.40 -7.25 11.30
N PHE A 96 -23.50 -5.93 11.53
CA PHE A 96 -22.70 -5.21 12.52
C PHE A 96 -23.04 -5.60 13.98
N LYS A 97 -24.31 -5.95 14.26
CA LYS A 97 -24.73 -6.42 15.60
C LYS A 97 -24.37 -7.87 15.88
N ARG A 98 -24.16 -8.68 14.83
CA ARG A 98 -23.71 -10.08 14.92
C ARG A 98 -22.20 -10.23 14.66
N ALA A 99 -21.53 -9.16 14.25
CA ALA A 99 -20.12 -9.17 13.87
C ALA A 99 -19.21 -9.34 15.09
N THR A 100 -18.25 -10.26 14.97
CA THR A 100 -17.13 -10.39 15.90
C THR A 100 -16.21 -9.17 15.83
N ALA A 101 -15.50 -8.90 16.92
CA ALA A 101 -14.58 -7.75 17.01
C ALA A 101 -13.55 -7.72 15.86
N ASN A 102 -13.09 -8.90 15.43
CA ASN A 102 -12.16 -9.08 14.32
C ASN A 102 -12.72 -8.60 12.97
N LYS A 103 -14.04 -8.71 12.75
CA LYS A 103 -14.71 -8.24 11.53
C LYS A 103 -14.80 -6.71 11.47
N ILE A 104 -15.12 -6.07 12.60
CA ILE A 104 -15.12 -4.60 12.70
C ILE A 104 -13.71 -4.07 12.47
N LEU A 105 -12.72 -4.70 13.11
CA LEU A 105 -11.32 -4.34 12.98
C LEU A 105 -10.81 -4.53 11.55
N ALA A 106 -11.18 -5.62 10.88
CA ALA A 106 -10.87 -5.84 9.46
C ALA A 106 -11.43 -4.73 8.57
N VAL A 107 -12.69 -4.31 8.76
CA VAL A 107 -13.26 -3.22 7.96
C VAL A 107 -12.58 -1.87 8.25
N ALA A 108 -12.26 -1.59 9.51
CA ALA A 108 -11.52 -0.38 9.87
C ALA A 108 -10.14 -0.34 9.20
N PHE A 109 -9.39 -1.44 9.25
CA PHE A 109 -8.08 -1.52 8.59
C PHE A 109 -8.18 -1.52 7.07
N LEU A 110 -9.26 -2.06 6.50
CA LEU A 110 -9.52 -1.92 5.06
C LEU A 110 -9.69 -0.45 4.67
N VAL A 111 -10.53 0.31 5.38
CA VAL A 111 -10.71 1.74 5.08
C VAL A 111 -9.40 2.51 5.22
N LEU A 112 -8.63 2.23 6.29
CA LEU A 112 -7.32 2.86 6.50
C LEU A 112 -6.34 2.48 5.39
N SER A 113 -6.27 1.22 4.95
CA SER A 113 -5.34 0.79 3.89
C SER A 113 -5.60 1.51 2.57
N TRP A 114 -6.87 1.74 2.22
CA TRP A 114 -7.23 2.52 1.03
C TRP A 114 -6.77 3.98 1.12
N ILE A 115 -6.87 4.61 2.30
CA ILE A 115 -6.37 5.99 2.51
C ILE A 115 -4.86 6.02 2.32
N PHE A 116 -4.11 5.13 2.97
CA PHE A 116 -2.66 5.03 2.81
C PHE A 116 -2.26 4.76 1.36
N PHE A 117 -2.95 3.83 0.69
CA PHE A 117 -2.71 3.50 -0.71
C PHE A 117 -2.86 4.72 -1.62
N VAL A 118 -3.97 5.47 -1.51
CA VAL A 118 -4.22 6.66 -2.34
C VAL A 118 -3.16 7.74 -2.11
N VAL A 119 -2.78 7.99 -0.85
CA VAL A 119 -1.76 8.99 -0.50
C VAL A 119 -0.38 8.57 -1.02
N SER A 120 0.04 7.34 -0.78
CA SER A 120 1.31 6.78 -1.28
C SER A 120 1.37 6.80 -2.80
N TYR A 121 0.33 6.28 -3.47
CA TYR A 121 0.30 6.18 -4.92
C TYR A 121 0.34 7.57 -5.57
N SER A 122 -0.43 8.53 -5.07
CA SER A 122 -0.45 9.89 -5.60
C SER A 122 0.89 10.60 -5.42
N THR A 123 1.53 10.46 -4.26
CA THR A 123 2.82 11.10 -3.97
C THR A 123 3.97 10.47 -4.79
N LEU A 124 4.01 9.14 -4.92
CA LEU A 124 4.95 8.43 -5.81
C LEU A 124 4.72 8.79 -7.29
N MET A 125 3.46 8.91 -7.72
CA MET A 125 3.13 9.31 -9.09
C MET A 125 3.55 10.74 -9.38
N ILE A 126 3.32 11.68 -8.45
CA ILE A 126 3.79 13.07 -8.58
C ILE A 126 5.32 13.10 -8.64
N GLY A 127 6.02 12.34 -7.79
CA GLY A 127 7.47 12.23 -7.81
C GLY A 127 8.01 11.65 -9.13
N THR A 128 7.34 10.65 -9.68
CA THR A 128 7.73 10.00 -10.94
C THR A 128 7.48 10.91 -12.15
N LEU A 129 6.31 11.56 -12.20
CA LEU A 129 5.94 12.48 -13.28
C LEU A 129 6.81 13.72 -13.31
N ALA A 130 7.18 14.23 -12.13
CA ALA A 130 8.13 15.32 -11.98
C ALA A 130 9.48 15.05 -12.63
N ASN A 131 9.97 13.81 -12.56
CA ASN A 131 11.21 13.39 -13.22
C ASN A 131 11.09 13.38 -14.74
N SER A 132 9.90 13.07 -15.26
CA SER A 132 9.64 12.92 -16.71
C SER A 132 9.34 14.23 -17.45
N ARG A 133 8.83 15.26 -16.76
CA ARG A 133 8.35 16.50 -17.39
C ARG A 133 9.26 17.69 -17.04
N THR A 134 10.06 18.11 -18.02
CA THR A 134 11.06 19.18 -17.91
C THR A 134 10.52 20.60 -17.68
N ASN A 135 9.21 20.87 -17.85
CA ASN A 135 8.74 22.24 -18.10
C ASN A 135 7.62 22.81 -17.20
N ARG A 136 7.16 22.13 -16.13
CA ARG A 136 6.03 22.68 -15.30
C ARG A 136 6.22 22.77 -13.79
N LEU A 137 7.25 22.16 -13.19
CA LEU A 137 7.34 22.06 -11.72
C LEU A 137 8.67 22.57 -11.11
N CYS A 138 9.38 23.52 -11.75
CA CYS A 138 10.65 24.07 -11.22
C CYS A 138 10.58 24.80 -9.86
N SER A 139 9.47 24.67 -9.10
CA SER A 139 9.32 25.23 -7.76
C SER A 139 8.78 24.23 -6.71
N LEU A 140 8.50 22.98 -7.07
CA LEU A 140 8.04 21.99 -6.09
C LEU A 140 9.27 21.27 -5.52
N PRO A 141 9.42 21.21 -4.18
CA PRO A 141 10.55 20.52 -3.57
C PRO A 141 10.36 19.00 -3.74
N HIS A 142 10.76 18.50 -4.92
CA HIS A 142 10.54 17.13 -5.40
C HIS A 142 11.06 16.05 -4.46
N ARG A 143 12.08 16.39 -3.68
CA ARG A 143 12.74 15.56 -2.68
C ARG A 143 11.78 14.97 -1.63
N TRP A 144 10.73 15.70 -1.26
CA TRP A 144 9.84 15.25 -0.18
C TRP A 144 8.76 14.29 -0.67
N PHE A 145 8.40 14.28 -1.95
CA PHE A 145 7.28 13.45 -2.41
C PHE A 145 7.60 11.96 -2.39
N PHE A 146 8.82 11.56 -2.78
CA PHE A 146 9.26 10.17 -2.65
C PHE A 146 9.43 9.73 -1.21
N LEU A 147 10.02 10.59 -0.36
CA LEU A 147 10.20 10.30 1.06
C LEU A 147 8.86 10.19 1.81
N ILE A 148 7.95 11.12 1.58
CA ILE A 148 6.59 11.08 2.14
C ILE A 148 5.85 9.85 1.61
N GLY A 149 5.87 9.60 0.30
CA GLY A 149 5.25 8.42 -0.30
C GLY A 149 5.79 7.10 0.26
N GLY A 150 7.11 7.01 0.45
CA GLY A 150 7.78 5.85 1.04
C GLY A 150 7.41 5.59 2.49
N ILE A 151 7.25 6.63 3.32
CA ILE A 151 6.77 6.49 4.71
C ILE A 151 5.31 6.00 4.71
N PHE A 152 4.46 6.58 3.86
CA PHE A 152 3.07 6.13 3.73
C PHE A 152 3.00 4.69 3.19
N CYS A 153 3.93 4.23 2.34
CA CYS A 153 4.02 2.82 1.92
C CYS A 153 4.33 1.87 3.09
N LEU A 154 5.21 2.24 4.02
CA LEU A 154 5.44 1.42 5.22
C LEU A 154 4.18 1.33 6.09
N GLY A 155 3.48 2.45 6.26
CA GLY A 155 2.19 2.49 6.96
C GLY A 155 1.14 1.63 6.26
N HIS A 156 1.08 1.69 4.92
CA HIS A 156 0.22 0.85 4.10
C HIS A 156 0.47 -0.63 4.36
N GLY A 157 1.73 -1.08 4.36
CA GLY A 157 2.06 -2.49 4.60
C GLY A 157 1.63 -2.99 5.98
N VAL A 158 1.87 -2.20 7.03
CA VAL A 158 1.45 -2.56 8.40
C VAL A 158 -0.08 -2.65 8.52
N VAL A 159 -0.80 -1.65 8.02
CA VAL A 159 -2.26 -1.62 8.07
C VAL A 159 -2.87 -2.74 7.22
N THR A 160 -2.29 -3.00 6.05
CA THR A 160 -2.75 -4.05 5.12
C THR A 160 -2.49 -5.45 5.67
N SER A 161 -1.34 -5.65 6.33
CA SER A 161 -1.04 -6.88 7.07
C SER A 161 -2.04 -7.11 8.20
N ALA A 162 -2.32 -6.07 9.01
CA ALA A 162 -3.30 -6.15 10.10
C ALA A 162 -4.73 -6.43 9.59
N TYR A 163 -5.11 -5.80 8.46
CA TYR A 163 -6.35 -6.12 7.74
C TYR A 163 -6.41 -7.59 7.37
N TYR A 164 -5.35 -8.10 6.72
CA TYR A 164 -5.32 -9.46 6.21
C TYR A 164 -5.45 -10.51 7.33
N VAL A 165 -4.70 -10.33 8.42
CA VAL A 165 -4.79 -11.19 9.61
C VAL A 165 -6.18 -11.12 10.23
N SER A 166 -6.75 -9.93 10.36
CA SER A 166 -8.11 -9.73 10.92
C SER A 166 -9.19 -10.37 10.02
N ALA A 167 -9.03 -10.29 8.70
CA ALA A 167 -9.96 -10.88 7.74
C ALA A 167 -9.91 -12.41 7.75
N ILE A 168 -8.72 -13.02 7.87
CA ILE A 168 -8.58 -14.47 8.05
C ILE A 168 -9.21 -14.92 9.37
N ALA A 169 -8.95 -14.20 10.46
CA ALA A 169 -9.52 -14.50 11.76
C ALA A 169 -11.06 -14.45 11.71
N ALA A 170 -11.63 -13.39 11.12
CA ALA A 170 -13.08 -13.27 10.95
C ALA A 170 -13.67 -14.39 10.09
N LYS A 171 -13.01 -14.78 8.98
CA LYS A 171 -13.44 -15.93 8.16
C LYS A 171 -13.44 -17.24 8.94
N LYS A 172 -12.47 -17.44 9.83
CA LYS A 172 -12.40 -18.63 10.67
C LYS A 172 -13.55 -18.66 11.68
N GLU A 173 -13.81 -17.54 12.35
CA GLU A 173 -14.93 -17.42 13.30
C GLU A 173 -16.29 -17.65 12.62
N ASP A 174 -16.49 -17.10 11.41
CA ASP A 174 -17.73 -17.29 10.65
C ASP A 174 -17.94 -18.78 10.27
N LYS A 175 -16.88 -19.52 9.92
CA LYS A 175 -16.93 -20.97 9.65
C LYS A 175 -17.30 -21.77 10.90
N GLU A 176 -16.69 -21.46 12.04
CA GLU A 176 -16.94 -22.15 13.32
C GLU A 176 -18.38 -21.92 13.81
N ASN A 177 -18.86 -20.67 13.73
CA ASN A 177 -20.23 -20.32 14.09
C ASN A 177 -21.28 -21.02 13.20
N ALA A 178 -21.05 -21.08 11.88
CA ALA A 178 -21.95 -21.76 10.95
C ALA A 178 -22.01 -23.27 11.21
N GLN A 179 -20.87 -23.90 11.54
CA GLN A 179 -20.83 -25.32 11.88
C GLN A 179 -21.60 -25.60 13.19
N GLN A 180 -21.46 -24.73 14.18
CA GLN A 180 -22.16 -24.86 15.46
C GLN A 180 -23.68 -24.66 15.33
N GLU A 181 -24.13 -23.71 14.50
CA GLU A 181 -25.55 -23.52 14.20
C GLU A 181 -26.16 -24.75 13.49
N ASN A 182 -25.43 -25.34 12.53
CA ASN A 182 -25.88 -26.53 11.81
C ASN A 182 -25.98 -27.77 12.73
N LEU A 183 -25.00 -27.96 13.62
CA LEU A 183 -25.04 -29.01 14.64
C LEU A 183 -26.21 -28.83 15.62
N ALA A 184 -26.45 -27.60 16.07
CA ALA A 184 -27.57 -27.31 16.96
C ALA A 184 -28.93 -27.57 16.29
N ASN A 185 -29.10 -27.20 15.01
CA ASN A 185 -30.31 -27.51 14.25
C ASN A 185 -30.50 -29.02 14.04
N ARG A 186 -29.42 -29.76 13.74
CA ARG A 186 -29.49 -31.22 13.62
C ARG A 186 -29.89 -31.91 14.93
N SER A 187 -29.47 -31.39 16.08
CA SER A 187 -29.85 -31.95 17.39
C SER A 187 -31.31 -31.68 17.80
N ARG A 188 -31.99 -30.74 17.12
CA ARG A 188 -33.40 -30.39 17.38
C ARG A 188 -34.38 -31.07 16.42
N ALA A 189 -33.90 -31.70 15.36
CA ALA A 189 -34.68 -32.45 14.38
C ALA A 189 -34.68 -33.95 14.72
#